data_AF-A0A6B3AKU1-F1
#
_entry.id   AF-A0A6B3AKU1-F1
#
_cell.length_a   1.000
_cell.length_b   1.000
_cell.length_c   1.000
_cell.angle_alpha   90.00
_cell.angle_beta   90.00
_cell.angle_gamma   90.00
#
_symmetry.space_group_name_H-M   'P 1'
#
loop_
_entity.id
_entity.type
_entity.pdbx_description
1 polymer ?
#
loop_
_entity_poly.entity_id
_entity_poly.type
_entity_poly.pdbx_seq_one_letter_code
_entity_poly.pdbx_strand_id
1 'polypeptide(L)'
;MRVIDEAPKLTQAASVGERVLTVLSVAVLITVLALAGANRVPLLVGCLVLAASLALVLRWRWFHLRGPGRRPHTKVEEVVFLFVPVTLAIPGLKVVWGNSADTAAAWAAAAVPAALLAAYLVLRWRR
;
A
#
# COMPACT_ATOMS: atom_id res chain seq x y z
N MET A 1 13.25 41.34 -10.50
CA MET A 1 13.17 39.87 -10.76
C MET A 1 13.25 39.00 -9.49
N ARG A 2 13.04 39.53 -8.26
CA ARG A 2 13.09 38.74 -7.01
C ARG A 2 11.78 38.02 -6.61
N VAL A 3 10.68 38.26 -7.32
CA VAL A 3 9.33 37.79 -6.93
C VAL A 3 9.06 36.33 -7.38
N ILE A 4 9.89 35.78 -8.28
CA ILE A 4 9.67 34.43 -8.83
C ILE A 4 10.28 33.34 -7.92
N ASP A 5 11.24 33.69 -7.07
CA ASP A 5 11.90 32.74 -6.14
C ASP A 5 11.02 32.41 -4.90
N GLU A 6 9.98 33.20 -4.64
CA GLU A 6 9.04 33.00 -3.52
C GLU A 6 7.75 32.26 -3.94
N ALA A 7 7.67 31.76 -5.17
CA ALA A 7 6.54 30.94 -5.56
C ALA A 7 6.47 29.71 -4.64
N PRO A 8 5.36 29.46 -3.93
CA PRO A 8 5.25 28.34 -3.01
C PRO A 8 5.59 27.05 -3.76
N LYS A 9 6.56 26.28 -3.27
CA LYS A 9 6.92 24.99 -3.86
C LYS A 9 5.69 24.08 -3.81
N LEU A 10 4.98 24.00 -4.93
CA LEU A 10 3.72 23.26 -5.05
C LEU A 10 3.94 21.73 -4.98
N THR A 11 5.19 21.29 -5.03
CA THR A 11 5.59 19.89 -5.03
C THR A 11 6.76 19.65 -4.05
N GLN A 12 6.47 19.04 -2.91
CA GLN A 12 7.50 18.58 -1.98
C GLN A 12 7.87 17.12 -2.30
N ALA A 13 9.16 16.89 -2.57
CA ALA A 13 9.71 15.54 -2.77
C ALA A 13 9.57 14.70 -1.49
N ALA A 14 9.57 13.37 -1.66
CA ALA A 14 9.51 12.42 -0.55
C ALA A 14 10.72 12.59 0.39
N SER A 15 10.48 12.76 1.69
CA SER A 15 11.55 12.75 2.69
C SER A 15 12.19 11.35 2.79
N VAL A 16 13.42 11.26 3.31
CA VAL A 16 14.06 9.96 3.55
C VAL A 16 13.19 9.07 4.45
N GLY A 17 12.59 9.65 5.49
CA GLY A 17 11.69 8.94 6.39
C GLY A 17 10.45 8.38 5.67
N GLU A 18 9.86 9.14 4.74
CA GLU A 18 8.71 8.68 3.94
C GLU A 18 9.08 7.51 3.02
N ARG A 19 10.28 7.55 2.42
CA ARG A 19 10.79 6.46 1.58
C ARG A 19 11.04 5.20 2.41
N VAL A 20 11.63 5.33 3.59
CA VAL A 20 11.87 4.20 4.50
C VAL A 20 10.52 3.61 4.95
N LEU A 21 9.57 4.45 5.39
CA LEU A 21 8.24 4.01 5.79
C LEU A 21 7.48 3.34 4.63
N THR A 22 7.65 3.82 3.40
CA THR A 22 7.09 3.22 2.19
C THR A 22 7.60 1.78 2.03
N VAL A 23 8.93 1.57 2.08
CA VAL A 23 9.54 0.25 1.94
C VAL A 23 9.10 -0.69 3.06
N LEU A 24 9.12 -0.20 4.30
CA LEU A 24 8.67 -0.98 5.46
C LEU A 24 7.19 -1.36 5.36
N SER A 25 6.33 -0.44 4.90
CA SER A 25 4.89 -0.71 4.74
C SER A 25 4.64 -1.82 3.72
N VAL A 26 5.35 -1.79 2.58
CA VAL A 26 5.23 -2.82 1.54
C VAL A 26 5.75 -4.16 2.06
N ALA A 27 6.90 -4.16 2.75
CA ALA A 27 7.49 -5.37 3.34
C ALA A 27 6.57 -6.00 4.42
N VAL A 28 6.01 -5.18 5.30
CA VAL A 28 5.02 -5.62 6.31
C VAL A 28 3.77 -6.16 5.62
N LEU A 29 3.26 -5.47 4.59
CA LEU A 29 2.06 -5.92 3.88
C LEU A 29 2.24 -7.30 3.25
N ILE A 30 3.32 -7.50 2.49
CA ILE A 30 3.56 -8.79 1.80
C ILE A 30 3.82 -9.91 2.81
N THR A 31 4.63 -9.67 3.84
CA THR A 31 4.99 -10.69 4.83
C THR A 31 3.78 -11.13 5.66
N VAL A 32 2.99 -10.17 6.16
CA VAL A 32 1.82 -10.48 6.98
C VAL A 32 0.77 -11.25 6.18
N LEU A 33 0.49 -10.84 4.94
CA LEU A 33 -0.47 -11.54 4.09
C LEU A 33 0.04 -12.94 3.68
N ALA A 34 1.32 -13.08 3.35
CA ALA A 34 1.90 -14.37 3.00
C ALA A 34 1.88 -15.33 4.20
N LEU A 35 2.28 -14.87 5.38
CA LEU A 35 2.23 -15.68 6.60
C LEU A 35 0.81 -16.06 6.98
N ALA A 36 -0.14 -15.14 6.93
CA ALA A 36 -1.54 -15.43 7.21
C ALA A 36 -2.16 -16.40 6.18
N GLY A 37 -1.73 -16.34 4.91
CA GLY A 37 -2.22 -17.22 3.86
C GLY A 37 -1.56 -18.61 3.82
N ALA A 38 -0.33 -18.73 4.30
CA ALA A 38 0.41 -19.99 4.40
C ALA A 38 0.02 -20.78 5.66
N ASN A 39 -0.45 -20.09 6.70
CA ASN A 39 -0.84 -20.71 7.96
C ASN A 39 -2.37 -20.76 8.09
N ARG A 40 -2.88 -21.80 8.74
CA ARG A 40 -4.29 -21.87 9.09
C ARG A 40 -4.57 -20.99 10.30
N VAL A 41 -4.92 -19.74 10.06
CA VAL A 41 -5.22 -18.76 11.11
C VAL A 41 -6.70 -18.79 11.51
N PRO A 42 -7.05 -18.46 12.77
CA PRO A 42 -8.44 -18.26 13.17
C PRO A 42 -9.10 -17.16 12.33
N LEU A 43 -10.39 -17.32 12.03
CA LEU A 43 -11.18 -16.37 11.23
C LEU A 43 -11.03 -14.92 11.71
N LEU A 44 -11.15 -14.69 13.02
CA LEU A 44 -11.01 -13.35 13.61
C LEU A 44 -9.63 -12.74 13.33
N VAL A 45 -8.57 -13.54 13.44
CA VAL A 45 -7.20 -13.10 13.14
C VAL A 45 -7.06 -12.77 11.66
N GLY A 46 -7.63 -13.60 10.77
CA GLY A 46 -7.65 -13.34 9.34
C GLY A 46 -8.37 -12.04 8.97
N CYS A 47 -9.53 -11.78 9.57
CA CYS A 47 -10.26 -10.53 9.41
C CYS A 47 -9.46 -9.32 9.90
N LEU A 48 -8.79 -9.43 11.06
CA LEU A 48 -7.94 -8.37 11.60
C LEU A 48 -6.74 -8.08 10.69
N VAL A 49 -6.11 -9.12 10.12
CA VAL A 49 -5.03 -8.97 9.15
C VAL A 49 -5.50 -8.17 7.93
N LEU A 50 -6.64 -8.54 7.33
CA LEU A 50 -7.17 -7.83 6.17
C LEU A 50 -7.59 -6.40 6.49
N ALA A 51 -8.21 -6.17 7.65
CA ALA A 51 -8.58 -4.84 8.12
C ALA A 51 -7.34 -3.96 8.31
N ALA A 52 -6.27 -4.50 8.92
CA ALA A 52 -5.01 -3.79 9.10
C ALA A 52 -4.32 -3.50 7.75
N SER A 53 -4.31 -4.45 6.82
CA SER A 53 -3.79 -4.25 5.46
C SER A 53 -4.55 -3.15 4.72
N LEU A 54 -5.88 -3.15 4.78
CA LEU A 54 -6.71 -2.10 4.18
C LEU A 54 -6.45 -0.74 4.85
N ALA A 55 -6.39 -0.69 6.17
CA ALA A 55 -6.10 0.52 6.92
C ALA A 55 -4.74 1.11 6.54
N LEU A 56 -3.70 0.27 6.38
CA LEU A 56 -2.38 0.68 5.92
C LEU A 56 -2.44 1.35 4.54
N VAL A 57 -3.16 0.76 3.59
CA VAL A 57 -3.33 1.29 2.23
C VAL A 57 -4.06 2.64 2.26
N LEU A 58 -5.17 2.73 3.00
CA LEU A 58 -5.96 3.96 3.14
C LEU A 58 -5.18 5.06 3.88
N ARG A 59 -4.35 4.70 4.87
CA ARG A 59 -3.47 5.63 5.58
C ARG A 59 -2.51 6.34 4.63
N TRP A 60 -1.92 5.61 3.69
CA TRP A 60 -1.06 6.20 2.66
C TRP A 60 -1.82 7.16 1.74
N ARG A 61 -3.03 6.79 1.30
CA ARG A 61 -3.86 7.70 0.49
C ARG A 61 -4.18 8.98 1.25
N TRP A 62 -4.63 8.83 2.48
CA TRP A 62 -4.97 9.95 3.34
C TRP A 62 -3.79 10.89 3.56
N PHE A 63 -2.62 10.33 3.85
CA PHE A 63 -1.38 11.08 3.99
C PHE A 63 -1.05 11.89 2.73
N HIS A 64 -1.22 11.30 1.54
CA HIS A 64 -0.97 12.01 0.28
C HIS A 64 -2.04 13.04 -0.09
N LEU A 65 -3.28 12.86 0.34
CA LEU A 65 -4.37 13.81 0.07
C LEU A 65 -4.37 15.02 1.02
N ARG A 66 -3.94 14.83 2.27
CA ARG A 66 -4.01 15.86 3.32
C ARG A 66 -2.68 16.55 3.64
N GLY A 67 -1.56 16.09 3.09
CA GLY A 67 -0.27 16.73 3.32
C GLY A 67 -0.22 18.14 2.71
N PRO A 68 0.16 19.18 3.47
CA PRO A 68 0.46 20.49 2.92
C PRO A 68 1.52 20.37 1.80
N GLY A 69 1.35 21.07 0.69
CA GLY A 69 2.30 21.02 -0.43
C GLY A 69 2.32 19.70 -1.21
N ARG A 70 1.32 18.83 -1.03
CA ARG A 70 1.15 17.62 -1.83
C ARG A 70 0.31 17.91 -3.08
N ARG A 71 0.85 17.52 -4.24
CA ARG A 71 0.13 17.62 -5.50
C ARG A 71 -1.10 16.70 -5.54
N PRO A 72 -2.17 17.12 -6.26
CA PRO A 72 -3.31 16.25 -6.57
C PRO A 72 -2.87 14.94 -7.22
N HIS A 73 -3.66 13.88 -7.02
CA HIS A 73 -3.46 12.61 -7.70
C HIS A 73 -3.71 12.73 -9.19
N THR A 74 -2.89 12.05 -9.98
CA THR A 74 -3.17 11.86 -11.41
C THR A 74 -4.20 10.75 -11.60
N LYS A 75 -4.86 10.72 -12.77
CA LYS A 75 -5.79 9.62 -13.13
C LYS A 75 -5.13 8.24 -12.99
N VAL A 76 -3.86 8.12 -13.38
CA VAL A 76 -3.10 6.87 -13.25
C VAL A 76 -2.89 6.50 -11.78
N GLU A 77 -2.53 7.45 -10.93
CA GLU A 77 -2.34 7.19 -9.49
C GLU A 77 -3.65 6.77 -8.81
N GLU A 78 -4.79 7.38 -9.17
CA GLU A 78 -6.10 6.98 -8.65
C GLU A 78 -6.48 5.56 -9.09
N VAL A 79 -6.28 5.23 -10.36
CA VAL A 79 -6.56 3.88 -10.90
C VAL A 79 -5.69 2.84 -10.20
N VAL A 80 -4.37 3.06 -10.14
CA VAL A 80 -3.45 2.13 -9.47
C VAL A 80 -3.84 1.97 -8.00
N PHE A 81 -4.15 3.08 -7.32
CA PHE A 81 -4.59 3.05 -5.93
C PHE A 81 -5.87 2.24 -5.74
N LEU A 82 -6.86 2.39 -6.61
CA LEU A 82 -8.14 1.65 -6.56
C LEU A 82 -7.93 0.13 -6.67
N PHE A 83 -6.95 -0.30 -7.46
CA PHE A 83 -6.65 -1.73 -7.60
C PHE A 83 -5.97 -2.34 -6.37
N VAL A 84 -5.30 -1.55 -5.52
CA VAL A 84 -4.67 -2.06 -4.29
C VAL A 84 -5.68 -2.74 -3.34
N PRO A 85 -6.78 -2.10 -2.89
CA PRO A 85 -7.74 -2.75 -2.00
C PRO A 85 -8.50 -3.89 -2.70
N VAL A 86 -8.77 -3.78 -4.00
CA VAL A 86 -9.43 -4.85 -4.76
C VAL A 86 -8.59 -6.12 -4.75
N THR A 87 -7.27 -5.99 -4.95
CA THR A 87 -6.36 -7.14 -4.99
C THR A 87 -6.06 -7.74 -3.63
N LEU A 88 -6.43 -7.10 -2.51
CA LEU A 88 -6.41 -7.74 -1.18
C LEU A 88 -7.37 -8.94 -1.09
N ALA A 89 -8.39 -9.01 -1.95
CA ALA A 89 -9.27 -10.18 -2.01
C ALA A 89 -8.53 -11.47 -2.40
N ILE A 90 -7.44 -11.37 -3.17
CA ILE A 90 -6.66 -12.52 -3.65
C ILE A 90 -6.07 -13.33 -2.48
N PRO A 91 -5.25 -12.73 -1.58
CA PRO A 91 -4.84 -13.43 -0.37
C PRO A 91 -6.00 -13.55 0.64
N GLY A 92 -6.95 -12.61 0.65
CA GLY A 92 -8.04 -12.58 1.62
C GLY A 92 -8.99 -13.77 1.58
N LEU A 93 -9.30 -14.28 0.38
CA LEU A 93 -10.11 -15.50 0.21
C LEU A 93 -9.49 -16.70 0.95
N LYS A 94 -8.16 -16.85 0.88
CA LYS A 94 -7.45 -17.94 1.56
C LYS A 94 -7.43 -17.75 3.08
N VAL A 95 -7.10 -16.53 3.50
CA VAL A 95 -6.97 -16.14 4.91
C VAL A 95 -8.30 -16.29 5.67
N VAL A 96 -9.42 -15.87 5.08
CA VAL A 96 -10.72 -15.85 5.76
C VAL A 96 -11.39 -17.24 5.74
N TRP A 97 -11.25 -18.01 4.66
CA TRP A 97 -11.84 -19.35 4.57
C TRP A 97 -10.97 -20.45 5.20
N GLY A 98 -9.82 -20.10 5.79
CA GLY A 98 -8.92 -21.07 6.43
C GLY A 98 -8.33 -22.09 5.45
N ASN A 99 -8.31 -21.76 4.16
CA ASN A 99 -7.74 -22.57 3.10
C ASN A 99 -6.26 -22.20 2.95
N SER A 100 -5.43 -22.80 3.80
CA SER A 100 -3.97 -22.62 3.73
C SER A 100 -3.46 -23.02 2.35
N ALA A 101 -2.75 -22.11 1.69
CA ALA A 101 -2.03 -22.45 0.48
C ALA A 101 -0.63 -22.96 0.82
N ASP A 102 0.00 -23.62 -0.14
CA ASP A 102 1.44 -23.81 -0.06
C ASP A 102 2.15 -22.45 0.05
N THR A 103 3.36 -22.48 0.62
CA THR A 103 4.12 -21.26 0.90
C THR A 103 4.29 -20.42 -0.36
N ALA A 104 4.65 -21.03 -1.49
CA ALA A 104 4.87 -20.34 -2.76
C ALA A 104 3.62 -19.59 -3.25
N ALA A 105 2.44 -20.24 -3.25
CA ALA A 105 1.21 -19.59 -3.70
C ALA A 105 0.68 -18.56 -2.70
N ALA A 106 1.01 -18.66 -1.40
CA ALA A 106 0.70 -17.63 -0.42
C ALA A 106 1.53 -16.35 -0.68
N TRP A 107 2.83 -16.49 -0.94
CA TRP A 107 3.70 -15.37 -1.32
C TRP A 107 3.27 -14.75 -2.64
N ALA A 108 2.97 -15.57 -3.66
CA ALA A 108 2.50 -15.07 -4.95
C ALA A 108 1.20 -14.26 -4.82
N ALA A 109 0.24 -14.75 -4.03
CA ALA A 109 -1.01 -14.04 -3.75
C ALA A 109 -0.79 -12.71 -3.02
N ALA A 110 0.09 -12.68 -2.02
CA ALA A 110 0.43 -11.48 -1.26
C ALA A 110 1.23 -10.46 -2.09
N ALA A 111 2.03 -10.92 -3.07
CA ALA A 111 2.83 -10.07 -3.93
C ALA A 111 1.99 -9.14 -4.79
N VAL A 112 0.78 -9.54 -5.20
CA VAL A 112 -0.08 -8.73 -6.07
C VAL A 112 -0.47 -7.38 -5.43
N PRO A 113 -1.15 -7.34 -4.26
CA PRO A 113 -1.47 -6.06 -3.62
C PRO A 113 -0.21 -5.30 -3.17
N ALA A 114 0.85 -6.00 -2.76
CA ALA A 114 2.10 -5.37 -2.37
C ALA A 114 2.80 -4.65 -3.53
N ALA A 115 2.84 -5.28 -4.72
CA ALA A 115 3.39 -4.69 -5.93
C ALA A 115 2.58 -3.48 -6.40
N LEU A 116 1.25 -3.55 -6.33
CA LEU A 116 0.39 -2.39 -6.66
C LEU A 116 0.58 -1.24 -5.68
N LEU A 117 0.68 -1.53 -4.37
CA LEU A 117 0.98 -0.49 -3.38
C LEU A 117 2.36 0.12 -3.64
N ALA A 118 3.38 -0.70 -3.91
CA ALA A 118 4.71 -0.22 -4.26
C ALA A 118 4.69 0.66 -5.51
N ALA A 119 3.99 0.24 -6.57
CA ALA A 119 3.83 1.01 -7.79
C ALA A 119 3.15 2.35 -7.52
N TYR A 120 2.07 2.38 -6.74
CA TYR A 120 1.40 3.61 -6.32
C TYR A 120 2.37 4.55 -5.58
N LEU A 121 3.12 4.04 -4.59
CA LEU A 121 4.06 4.84 -3.80
C LEU A 121 5.21 5.37 -4.68
N VAL A 122 5.77 4.55 -5.56
CA VAL A 122 6.80 4.97 -6.53
C VAL A 122 6.28 6.06 -7.46
N LEU A 123 5.05 5.95 -7.98
CA LEU A 123 4.42 6.98 -8.81
C LEU A 123 4.26 8.31 -8.05
N ARG A 124 3.98 8.25 -6.74
CA ARG A 124 3.92 9.45 -5.88
C ARG A 124 5.27 10.10 -5.68
N TRP A 125 6.35 9.31 -5.60
CA TRP A 125 7.69 9.81 -5.24
C TRP A 125 8.62 10.12 -6.41
N ARG A 126 8.35 9.62 -7.61
CA ARG A 126 9.17 9.88 -8.81
C ARG A 126 8.98 11.27 -9.43
N ARG A 127 7.93 11.99 -9.09
CA ARG A 127 7.60 13.32 -9.63
C ARG A 127 7.71 14.36 -8.53
#